data_AF-A0A2N3EUD7-F1
#
_entry.id   AF-A0A2N3EUD7-F1
#
_cell.length_a   1.000
_cell.length_b   1.000
_cell.length_c   1.000
_cell.angle_alpha   90.00
_cell.angle_beta   90.00
_cell.angle_gamma   90.00
#
_symmetry.space_group_name_H-M   'P 1'
#
loop_
_entity.id
_entity.type
_entity.pdbx_description
1 polymer ?
#
loop_
_entity_poly.entity_id
_entity_poly.type
_entity_poly.pdbx_seq_one_letter_code
_entity_poly.pdbx_strand_id
1 'polypeptide(L)' 'MITHRKISPRSLVARMATLRRRHRDVDARILAEEKRPMPDMARLKRLKQEKLGLKDAIAVTRTILGRIAPDTARAG' A
#
# COMPACT_ATOMS: atom_id res chain seq x y z
N MET A 1 -12.32 -10.66 28.22
CA MET A 1 -11.95 -9.25 27.97
C MET A 1 -11.77 -9.04 26.47
N ILE A 2 -12.74 -8.42 25.80
CA ILE A 2 -12.64 -8.13 24.36
C ILE A 2 -11.96 -6.77 24.23
N THR A 3 -10.66 -6.78 23.97
CA THR A 3 -9.88 -5.56 23.73
C THR A 3 -10.35 -4.97 22.41
N HIS A 4 -11.34 -4.07 22.44
CA HIS A 4 -11.71 -3.26 21.27
C HIS A 4 -10.50 -2.41 20.90
N ARG A 5 -9.69 -2.89 19.96
CA ARG A 5 -8.56 -2.16 19.41
C ARG A 5 -9.11 -0.93 18.70
N LYS A 6 -9.22 0.18 19.43
CA LYS A 6 -9.59 1.48 18.86
C LYS A 6 -8.63 1.76 17.71
N ILE A 7 -9.17 1.97 16.51
CA ILE A 7 -8.37 2.27 15.32
C ILE A 7 -7.82 3.69 15.50
N SER A 8 -6.58 3.80 15.97
CA SER A 8 -5.93 5.11 16.17
C SER A 8 -5.39 5.65 14.84
N PRO A 9 -5.53 6.97 14.56
CA PRO A 9 -5.04 7.58 13.33
C PRO A 9 -3.53 7.39 13.13
N ARG A 10 -2.72 7.46 14.20
CA ARG A 10 -1.27 7.14 14.14
C ARG A 10 -0.99 5.73 13.63
N SER A 11 -1.80 4.74 14.01
CA SER A 11 -1.65 3.37 13.52
C SER A 11 -1.97 3.25 12.03
N LEU A 12 -2.92 4.02 11.52
CA LEU A 12 -3.24 4.06 10.09
C LEU A 12 -2.13 4.73 9.28
N VAL A 13 -1.51 5.79 9.79
CA VAL A 13 -0.33 6.43 9.18
C VAL A 13 0.83 5.44 9.07
N ALA A 14 1.14 4.71 10.16
CA ALA A 14 2.19 3.68 10.16
C ALA A 14 1.88 2.53 9.18
N ARG A 15 0.61 2.09 9.13
CA ARG A 15 0.14 1.11 8.13
C ARG A 15 0.32 1.63 6.71
N MET A 16 -0.03 2.89 6.46
CA MET A 16 0.12 3.51 5.14
C MET A 16 1.59 3.62 4.72
N ALA A 17 2.50 3.97 5.63
CA ALA A 17 3.94 3.97 5.36
C ALA A 17 4.45 2.58 4.95
N THR A 18 4.01 1.54 5.67
CA THR A 18 4.33 0.14 5.36
C THR A 18 3.81 -0.27 3.98
N LEU A 19 2.54 0.05 3.67
CA LEU A 19 1.94 -0.26 2.38
C LEU A 19 2.66 0.45 1.23
N ARG A 20 3.04 1.72 1.41
CA ARG A 20 3.84 2.48 0.43
C ARG A 20 5.21 1.85 0.20
N ARG A 21 5.88 1.38 1.25
CA ARG A 21 7.18 0.69 1.12
C ARG A 21 7.03 -0.61 0.33
N ARG A 22 6.02 -1.43 0.65
CA ARG A 22 5.73 -2.66 -0.10
C ARG A 22 5.40 -2.37 -1.57
N HIS A 23 4.60 -1.33 -1.83
CA HIS A 23 4.28 -0.95 -3.21
C HIS A 23 5.54 -0.59 -4.01
N ARG A 24 6.50 0.14 -3.42
CA ARG A 24 7.78 0.44 -4.09
C ARG A 24 8.62 -0.80 -4.36
N ASP A 25 8.64 -1.76 -3.42
CA ASP A 25 9.34 -3.03 -3.60
C ASP A 25 8.78 -3.82 -4.78
N VAL A 26 7.45 -3.95 -4.86
CA VAL A 26 6.78 -4.63 -5.98
C VAL A 26 7.06 -3.91 -7.30
N ASP A 27 7.09 -2.57 -7.30
CA ASP A 27 7.43 -1.79 -8.49
C ASP A 27 8.86 -2.09 -8.97
N ALA A 28 9.83 -2.11 -8.05
CA ALA A 28 11.21 -2.49 -8.36
C ALA A 28 11.31 -3.91 -8.90
N ARG A 29 10.54 -4.86 -8.35
CA ARG A 29 10.47 -6.25 -8.84
C ARG A 29 9.87 -6.36 -10.24
N ILE A 30 8.84 -5.57 -10.55
CA ILE A 30 8.28 -5.48 -11.91
C ILE A 30 9.34 -4.95 -12.88
N LEU A 31 9.99 -3.84 -12.55
CA LEU A 31 11.02 -3.24 -13.41
C LEU A 31 12.20 -4.18 -13.64
N ALA A 32 12.63 -4.91 -12.60
CA ALA A 32 13.68 -5.90 -12.73
C ALA A 32 13.28 -7.05 -13.66
N GLU A 33 12.03 -7.52 -13.56
CA GLU A 33 11.51 -8.60 -14.40
C GLU A 33 11.29 -8.15 -15.86
N GLU A 34 10.81 -6.92 -16.10
CA GLU A 34 10.63 -6.36 -17.45
C GLU A 34 11.95 -6.09 -18.16
N LYS A 35 13.04 -5.87 -17.42
CA LYS A 35 14.40 -5.72 -17.98
C LYS A 35 15.07 -7.05 -18.34
N ARG A 36 14.48 -8.20 -17.97
CA ARG A 36 15.06 -9.50 -18.32
C ARG A 36 14.94 -9.75 -19.83
N PRO A 37 15.94 -10.38 -20.47
CA PRO A 37 15.91 -10.67 -21.90
C PRO A 37 14.76 -11.61 -22.30
N MET A 38 14.28 -12.44 -21.36
CA MET A 38 13.08 -13.24 -21.52
C MET A 38 12.21 -13.08 -20.27
N PRO A 39 11.28 -12.10 -20.26
CA PRO A 39 10.46 -11.82 -19.09
C PRO A 39 9.42 -12.92 -18.87
N ASP A 40 9.23 -13.33 -17.63
CA ASP A 40 8.16 -14.26 -17.28
C ASP A 40 6.82 -13.51 -17.18
N MET A 41 5.98 -13.66 -18.20
CA MET A 41 4.69 -12.99 -18.29
C MET A 41 3.73 -13.37 -17.15
N ALA A 42 3.78 -14.62 -16.66
CA ALA A 42 2.94 -15.06 -15.55
C ALA A 42 3.38 -14.38 -14.24
N ARG A 43 4.70 -14.29 -14.01
CA ARG A 43 5.29 -13.57 -12.89
C ARG A 43 4.98 -12.07 -12.95
N LEU A 44 5.12 -11.44 -14.12
CA LEU A 44 4.75 -10.05 -14.32
C LEU A 44 3.27 -9.79 -14.03
N LYS A 45 2.38 -10.67 -14.49
CA LYS A 45 0.94 -10.59 -14.20
C LYS A 45 0.68 -10.64 -12.69
N ARG A 46 1.31 -11.58 -11.97
CA ARG A 46 1.18 -11.70 -10.50
C ARG A 46 1.71 -10.46 -9.78
N LEU A 47 2.87 -9.94 -10.18
CA LEU A 47 3.44 -8.72 -9.60
C LEU A 47 2.56 -7.49 -9.87
N LYS A 48 2.00 -7.35 -11.07
CA LYS A 48 1.06 -6.27 -11.42
C LYS A 48 -0.24 -6.36 -10.60
N GLN A 49 -0.76 -7.56 -10.38
CA GLN A 49 -1.90 -7.80 -9.49
C GLN A 49 -1.58 -7.44 -8.02
N GLU A 50 -0.41 -7.85 -7.52
CA GLU A 50 0.06 -7.50 -6.17
C GLU A 50 0.19 -5.98 -6.00
N LYS A 51 0.77 -5.29 -6.99
CA LYS A 51 0.86 -3.83 -7.03
C LYS A 51 -0.53 -3.17 -6.99
N LEU A 52 -1.48 -3.68 -7.76
CA LEU A 52 -2.86 -3.18 -7.77
C LEU A 52 -3.54 -3.36 -6.39
N GLY A 53 -3.39 -4.53 -5.77
CA GLY A 53 -3.93 -4.79 -4.43
C GLY A 53 -3.31 -3.88 -3.36
N LEU A 54 -2.01 -3.59 -3.45
CA LEU A 54 -1.35 -2.63 -2.56
C LEU A 54 -1.86 -1.20 -2.77
N LYS A 55 -2.08 -0.79 -4.03
CA LYS A 55 -2.67 0.51 -4.36
C LYS A 55 -4.08 0.66 -3.78
N ASP A 56 -4.90 -0.38 -3.90
CA ASP A 56 -6.26 -0.41 -3.34
C ASP A 56 -6.23 -0.34 -1.80
N ALA A 57 -5.38 -1.14 -1.16
CA ALA A 57 -5.20 -1.08 0.30
C ALA A 57 -4.74 0.30 0.80
N ILE A 58 -3.89 1.00 0.04
CA ILE A 58 -3.50 2.39 0.34
C ILE A 58 -4.70 3.33 0.20
N ALA A 59 -5.50 3.19 -0.86
CA ALA A 59 -6.69 4.00 -1.08
C ALA A 59 -7.71 3.82 0.06
N VAL A 60 -8.01 2.58 0.44
CA VAL A 60 -8.89 2.26 1.57
C VAL A 60 -8.35 2.86 2.88
N THR A 61 -7.07 2.64 3.18
CA THR A 61 -6.44 3.16 4.41
C THR A 61 -6.49 4.69 4.46
N ARG A 62 -6.26 5.36 3.33
CA ARG A 62 -6.36 6.82 3.20
C ARG A 62 -7.78 7.32 3.41
N THR A 63 -8.76 6.69 2.80
CA THR A 63 -10.18 7.05 2.97
C THR A 63 -10.60 6.92 4.42
N ILE A 64 -10.21 5.85 5.11
CA ILE A 64 -10.51 5.66 6.53
C ILE A 64 -9.80 6.72 7.38
N LEU A 65 -8.52 7.02 7.11
CA LEU A 65 -7.79 8.05 7.82
C LEU A 65 -8.45 9.44 7.66
N GLY A 66 -8.84 9.81 6.43
CA GLY A 66 -9.50 11.10 6.17
C GLY A 66 -10.86 11.23 6.87
N ARG A 67 -11.57 10.12 7.06
CA ARG A 67 -12.83 10.11 7.83
C ARG A 67 -12.63 10.30 9.33
N ILE A 68 -11.51 9.84 9.88
CA ILE A 68 -11.25 9.84 11.33
C ILE A 68 -10.41 11.04 11.77
N ALA A 69 -9.59 11.61 10.88
CA ALA A 69 -8.69 12.74 11.17
C ALA A 69 -8.68 13.76 10.01
N PRO A 70 -9.71 14.62 9.91
CA PRO A 70 -9.84 15.60 8.82
C PRO A 70 -8.76 16.69 8.85
N ASP A 71 -8.20 17.00 10.03
CA ASP A 71 -7.29 18.15 10.23
C ASP A 71 -5.83 17.88 9.82
N THR A 72 -5.39 16.60 9.83
CA THR A 72 -4.01 16.23 9.43
C THR A 72 -3.72 16.39 7.94
N ALA A 73 -4.70 16.72 7.10
CA ALA A 73 -4.51 16.96 5.66
C ALA A 73 -3.99 18.38 5.33
N ARG A 74 -3.94 19.30 6.31
CA ARG A 74 -3.57 20.72 6.10
C ARG A 74 -2.15 21.08 6.53
N ALA A 75 -1.46 20.20 7.26
CA ALA A 75 -0.08 20.41 7.70
C ALA A 75 0.89 19.78 6.69
N GLY A 76 1.18 20.51 5.63
CA GLY A 76 2.18 20.17 4.62
C GLY A 76 2.61 21.43 3.90
#